data_AF-A0A0M1J241-F1
#
_entry.id   AF-A0A0M1J241-F1
#
_cell.length_a   1.000
_cell.length_b   1.000
_cell.length_c   1.000
_cell.angle_alpha   90.00
_cell.angle_beta   90.00
_cell.angle_gamma   90.00
#
_symmetry.space_group_name_H-M   'P 1'
#
loop_
_entity.id
_entity.type
_entity.pdbx_description
1 polymer ?
#
loop_
_entity_poly.entity_id
_entity_poly.type
_entity_poly.pdbx_seq_one_letter_code
_entity_poly.pdbx_strand_id
1 'polypeptide(L)'
;ISLGGPGATLWMILAGFVGMTTKFTEATLAQMYREFRTDGRVMGGAMEYLSKGFAELGMKESGLFLAGMFAVFTILGSLGAGSAFQISQSLGVLKMQFPFFAKLPIAYGLIMSFLVGIVIIGGIRRIALAAEAIVPLMVILYLSICLWIIGSHATEVPTALYKIFTEAFTPAAAVGGMTGAMLQGFKRAAFSNEAGLGSAAIAHSAASVKYPIRQGLVALYEPFIDTIVICTMSALVIVISGVY
;
A
#
# COMPACT_ATOMS: atom_id res chain seq x y z
N ILE A 1 -13.80 -5.18 3.71
CA ILE A 1 -14.98 -6.02 3.44
C ILE A 1 -15.81 -6.17 4.71
N SER A 2 -15.31 -6.71 5.81
CA SER A 2 -16.12 -6.90 7.02
C SER A 2 -16.79 -5.65 7.62
N LEU A 3 -16.15 -4.48 7.51
CA LEU A 3 -16.74 -3.21 8.00
C LEU A 3 -17.53 -2.42 6.94
N GLY A 4 -17.35 -2.70 5.65
CA GLY A 4 -17.92 -1.90 4.54
C GLY A 4 -18.74 -2.70 3.54
N GLY A 5 -18.98 -3.97 3.84
CA GLY A 5 -19.57 -4.94 2.93
C GLY A 5 -18.70 -5.31 1.72
N PRO A 6 -19.14 -6.31 0.94
CA PRO A 6 -18.68 -6.64 -0.41
C PRO A 6 -18.64 -5.44 -1.34
N GLY A 7 -19.61 -4.53 -1.23
CA GLY A 7 -19.72 -3.31 -2.04
C GLY A 7 -18.50 -2.37 -1.94
N ALA A 8 -17.79 -2.35 -0.82
CA ALA A 8 -16.57 -1.57 -0.67
C ALA A 8 -15.45 -2.01 -1.64
N THR A 9 -15.50 -3.26 -2.14
CA THR A 9 -14.52 -3.80 -3.08
C THR A 9 -14.54 -3.04 -4.40
N LEU A 10 -15.74 -2.72 -4.93
CA LEU A 10 -15.85 -1.97 -6.19
C LEU A 10 -15.19 -0.59 -6.08
N TRP A 11 -15.48 0.12 -4.99
CA TRP A 11 -14.91 1.43 -4.72
C TRP A 11 -13.40 1.40 -4.48
N MET A 12 -12.91 0.32 -3.87
CA MET A 12 -11.48 0.08 -3.71
C MET A 12 -10.78 -0.12 -5.06
N ILE A 13 -11.38 -0.86 -5.99
CA ILE A 13 -10.86 -1.03 -7.36
C ILE A 13 -10.82 0.31 -8.10
N LEU A 14 -11.90 1.10 -8.04
CA LEU A 14 -11.97 2.42 -8.66
C LEU A 14 -10.93 3.38 -8.07
N ALA A 15 -10.77 3.40 -6.74
CA ALA A 15 -9.76 4.19 -6.06
C ALA A 15 -8.33 3.75 -6.45
N GLY A 16 -8.09 2.44 -6.59
CA GLY A 16 -6.83 1.92 -7.10
C GLY A 16 -6.52 2.38 -8.52
N PHE A 17 -7.51 2.32 -9.42
CA PHE A 17 -7.39 2.77 -10.81
C PHE A 17 -7.07 4.26 -10.91
N VAL A 18 -7.78 5.11 -10.19
CA VAL A 18 -7.47 6.55 -10.16
C VAL A 18 -6.10 6.81 -9.50
N GLY A 19 -5.80 6.07 -8.43
CA GLY A 19 -4.53 6.13 -7.70
C GLY A 19 -3.30 5.82 -8.56
N MET A 20 -3.44 5.05 -9.64
CA MET A 20 -2.36 4.79 -10.60
C MET A 20 -1.76 6.09 -11.16
N THR A 21 -2.62 7.08 -11.48
CA THR A 21 -2.16 8.36 -12.05
C THR A 21 -1.47 9.24 -11.00
N THR A 22 -1.98 9.23 -9.76
CA THR A 22 -1.34 9.90 -8.63
C THR A 22 0.05 9.33 -8.38
N LYS A 23 0.16 7.99 -8.29
CA LYS A 23 1.41 7.29 -8.06
C LYS A 23 2.44 7.53 -9.17
N PHE A 24 1.99 7.51 -10.43
CA PHE A 24 2.82 7.89 -11.58
C PHE A 24 3.41 9.28 -11.41
N THR A 25 2.59 10.25 -11.00
CA THR A 25 2.99 11.65 -10.86
C THR A 25 3.98 11.81 -9.72
N GLU A 26 3.70 11.22 -8.55
CA GLU A 26 4.58 11.24 -7.38
C GLU A 26 5.97 10.68 -7.71
N ALA A 27 6.04 9.50 -8.33
CA ALA A 27 7.31 8.84 -8.65
C ALA A 27 8.08 9.59 -9.75
N THR A 28 7.39 10.17 -10.73
CA THR A 28 8.02 10.99 -11.78
C THR A 28 8.63 12.25 -11.18
N LEU A 29 7.88 12.99 -10.35
CA LEU A 29 8.37 14.20 -9.68
C LEU A 29 9.53 13.87 -8.73
N ALA A 30 9.43 12.77 -7.98
CA ALA A 30 10.51 12.34 -7.09
C ALA A 30 11.81 12.04 -7.83
N GLN A 31 11.74 11.54 -9.07
CA GLN A 31 12.91 11.33 -9.92
C GLN A 31 13.43 12.63 -10.54
N MET A 32 12.56 13.60 -10.83
CA MET A 32 12.96 14.90 -11.39
C MET A 32 13.67 15.79 -10.36
N TYR A 33 13.16 15.82 -9.12
CA TYR A 33 13.62 16.74 -8.07
C TYR A 33 14.62 16.12 -7.07
N ARG A 34 15.01 14.86 -7.25
CA ARG A 34 16.00 14.21 -6.37
C ARG A 34 17.36 14.90 -6.43
N GLU A 35 18.08 14.81 -5.32
CA GLU A 35 19.43 15.33 -5.16
C GLU A 35 20.41 14.20 -4.90
N PHE A 36 21.56 14.27 -5.58
CA PHE A 36 22.69 13.40 -5.29
C PHE A 36 23.59 14.12 -4.29
N ARG A 37 23.65 13.58 -3.09
CA ARG A 37 24.54 14.09 -2.04
C ARG A 37 25.99 13.73 -2.36
N THR A 38 26.91 14.45 -1.73
CA THR A 38 28.37 14.27 -1.89
C THR A 38 28.87 12.90 -1.46
N ASP A 39 28.12 12.20 -0.60
CA ASP A 39 28.38 10.83 -0.15
C ASP A 39 27.86 9.75 -1.13
N GLY A 40 27.35 10.16 -2.30
CA GLY A 40 26.78 9.29 -3.32
C GLY A 40 25.38 8.78 -2.99
N ARG A 41 24.78 9.21 -1.88
CA ARG A 41 23.40 8.85 -1.53
C ARG A 41 22.40 9.74 -2.27
N VAL A 42 21.27 9.14 -2.62
CA VAL A 42 20.16 9.86 -3.25
C VAL A 42 19.21 10.33 -2.16
N MET A 43 18.88 11.62 -2.18
CA MET A 43 17.81 12.21 -1.39
C MET A 43 16.67 12.61 -2.33
N GLY A 44 15.50 12.01 -2.15
CA GLY A 44 14.34 12.27 -2.98
C GLY A 44 13.06 11.81 -2.32
N GLY A 45 11.94 12.34 -2.79
CA GLY A 45 10.62 12.11 -2.21
C GLY A 45 9.77 13.39 -2.25
N ALA A 46 8.62 13.35 -1.59
CA ALA A 46 7.69 14.48 -1.64
C ALA A 46 8.24 15.76 -1.02
N MET A 47 9.05 15.65 0.04
CA MET A 47 9.72 16.81 0.63
C MET A 47 10.62 17.56 -0.37
N GLU A 48 11.26 16.84 -1.30
CA GLU A 48 12.15 17.45 -2.30
C GLU A 48 11.37 18.14 -3.43
N TYR A 49 10.37 17.46 -4.02
CA TYR A 49 9.58 18.10 -5.07
C TYR A 49 8.66 19.21 -4.53
N LEU A 50 8.24 19.15 -3.25
CA LEU A 50 7.48 20.23 -2.62
C LEU A 50 8.36 21.45 -2.38
N SER A 51 9.56 21.27 -1.83
CA SER A 51 10.45 22.40 -1.54
C SER A 51 11.02 23.03 -2.82
N LYS A 52 11.49 22.23 -3.78
CA LYS A 52 12.10 22.72 -5.03
C LYS A 52 11.05 23.12 -6.07
N GLY A 53 10.02 22.31 -6.27
CA GLY A 53 8.97 22.59 -7.26
C GLY A 53 8.16 23.84 -6.93
N PHE A 54 7.81 24.07 -5.66
CA PHE A 54 7.15 25.33 -5.29
C PHE A 54 8.10 26.54 -5.34
N ALA A 55 9.41 26.35 -5.12
CA ALA A 55 10.37 27.44 -5.29
C ALA A 55 10.45 27.90 -6.75
N GLU A 56 10.37 26.98 -7.72
CA GLU A 56 10.29 27.32 -9.15
C GLU A 56 9.03 28.11 -9.52
N LEU A 57 7.94 27.90 -8.78
CA LEU A 57 6.68 28.65 -8.94
C LEU A 57 6.66 29.99 -8.18
N GLY A 58 7.78 30.42 -7.59
CA GLY A 58 7.85 31.65 -6.79
C GLY A 58 7.22 31.54 -5.40
N MET A 59 6.86 30.32 -4.95
CA MET A 59 6.17 30.02 -3.70
C MET A 59 7.09 29.28 -2.70
N LYS A 60 8.34 29.74 -2.58
CA LYS A 60 9.39 29.05 -1.81
C LYS A 60 9.02 28.78 -0.34
N GLU A 61 8.46 29.79 0.34
CA GLU A 61 8.12 29.69 1.77
C GLU A 61 7.02 28.64 2.04
N SER A 62 5.99 28.59 1.20
CA SER A 62 4.93 27.58 1.33
C SER A 62 5.42 26.19 0.96
N GLY A 63 6.31 26.07 -0.03
CA GLY A 63 6.98 24.82 -0.39
C GLY A 63 7.76 24.21 0.77
N LEU A 64 8.58 25.03 1.45
CA LEU A 64 9.34 24.63 2.63
C LEU A 64 8.43 24.21 3.79
N PHE A 65 7.36 24.96 4.03
CA PHE A 65 6.38 24.61 5.05
C PHE A 65 5.70 23.27 4.78
N LEU A 66 5.22 23.05 3.55
CA LEU A 66 4.59 21.80 3.14
C LEU A 66 5.57 20.61 3.19
N ALA A 67 6.81 20.81 2.77
CA ALA A 67 7.86 19.79 2.86
C ALA A 67 8.16 19.40 4.32
N GLY A 68 8.26 20.38 5.23
CA GLY A 68 8.44 20.13 6.66
C GLY A 68 7.26 19.39 7.28
N MET A 69 6.03 19.80 6.96
CA MET A 69 4.81 19.14 7.41
C MET A 69 4.73 17.69 6.90
N PHE A 70 5.03 17.48 5.61
CA PHE A 70 5.10 16.15 5.02
C PHE A 70 6.13 15.26 5.73
N ALA A 71 7.33 15.78 6.01
CA ALA A 71 8.39 15.01 6.68
C ALA A 71 7.94 14.53 8.07
N VAL A 72 7.34 15.42 8.88
CA VAL A 72 6.82 15.08 10.21
C VAL A 72 5.73 14.02 10.12
N PHE A 73 4.73 14.21 9.25
CA PHE A 73 3.64 13.26 9.10
C PHE A 73 4.08 11.92 8.51
N THR A 74 5.06 11.92 7.61
CA THR A 74 5.61 10.68 7.04
C THR A 74 6.36 9.88 8.10
N ILE A 75 7.12 10.54 8.98
CA ILE A 75 7.78 9.86 10.11
C ILE A 75 6.73 9.24 11.04
N LEU A 76 5.72 10.01 11.47
CA LEU A 76 4.65 9.50 12.35
C LEU A 76 3.84 8.38 11.67
N GLY A 77 3.53 8.55 10.39
CA GLY A 77 2.83 7.56 9.56
C GLY A 77 3.62 6.26 9.41
N SER A 78 4.94 6.34 9.25
CA SER A 78 5.80 5.16 9.16
C SER A 78 5.83 4.33 10.45
N LEU A 79 5.78 4.97 11.61
CA LEU A 79 5.69 4.29 12.91
C LEU A 79 4.34 3.61 13.09
N GLY A 80 3.26 4.27 12.67
CA GLY A 80 1.89 3.75 12.76
C GLY A 80 1.61 2.65 11.72
N ALA A 81 1.45 3.06 10.46
CA ALA A 81 1.04 2.18 9.37
C ALA A 81 2.13 1.19 8.97
N GLY A 82 3.39 1.65 8.88
CA GLY A 82 4.51 0.83 8.41
C GLY A 82 5.01 -0.19 9.44
N SER A 83 4.94 0.13 10.74
CA SER A 83 5.51 -0.71 11.81
C SER A 83 4.45 -1.28 12.75
N ALA A 84 3.83 -0.44 13.60
CA ALA A 84 2.97 -0.92 14.68
C ALA A 84 1.74 -1.69 14.17
N PHE A 85 1.11 -1.21 13.09
CA PHE A 85 -0.06 -1.86 12.50
C PHE A 85 0.30 -3.25 11.93
N GLN A 86 1.35 -3.35 11.11
CA GLN A 86 1.74 -4.62 10.47
C GLN A 86 2.16 -5.70 11.48
N ILE A 87 2.91 -5.31 12.52
CA ILE A 87 3.30 -6.22 13.61
C ILE A 87 2.07 -6.67 14.41
N SER A 88 1.14 -5.76 14.68
CA SER A 88 -0.07 -6.10 15.45
C SER A 88 -0.99 -7.04 14.67
N GLN A 89 -1.17 -6.84 13.36
CA GLN A 89 -1.97 -7.72 12.51
C GLN A 89 -1.36 -9.12 12.40
N SER A 90 -0.06 -9.21 12.11
CA SER A 90 0.63 -10.50 12.00
C SER A 90 0.65 -11.28 13.33
N LEU A 91 0.90 -10.60 14.45
CA LEU A 91 0.80 -11.19 15.78
C LEU A 91 -0.61 -11.69 16.09
N GLY A 92 -1.65 -10.93 15.70
CA GLY A 92 -3.04 -11.33 15.88
C GLY A 92 -3.35 -12.70 15.26
N VAL A 93 -2.88 -12.93 14.04
CA VAL A 93 -3.02 -14.21 13.35
C VAL A 93 -2.20 -15.32 14.01
N LEU A 94 -0.93 -15.04 14.35
CA LEU A 94 -0.04 -16.03 14.94
C LEU A 94 -0.48 -16.49 16.33
N LYS A 95 -1.11 -15.62 17.12
CA LYS A 95 -1.67 -15.99 18.44
C LYS A 95 -2.74 -17.07 18.34
N MET A 96 -3.51 -17.08 17.24
CA MET A 96 -4.56 -18.08 17.04
C MET A 96 -3.96 -19.46 16.73
N GLN A 97 -2.81 -19.51 16.03
CA GLN A 97 -2.22 -20.77 15.59
C GLN A 97 -1.12 -21.30 16.50
N PHE A 98 -0.45 -20.41 17.24
CA PHE A 98 0.66 -20.76 18.13
C PHE A 98 0.41 -20.19 19.54
N PRO A 99 -0.06 -21.02 20.49
CA PRO A 99 -0.32 -20.61 21.87
C PRO A 99 0.89 -20.00 22.59
N PHE A 100 2.11 -20.29 22.14
CA PHE A 100 3.34 -19.68 22.64
C PHE A 100 3.33 -18.15 22.49
N PHE A 101 2.96 -17.64 21.32
CA PHE A 101 2.90 -16.19 21.07
C PHE A 101 1.70 -15.52 21.74
N ALA A 102 0.67 -16.29 22.12
CA ALA A 102 -0.41 -15.81 22.97
C ALA A 102 0.05 -15.53 24.40
N LYS A 103 0.91 -16.41 24.96
CA LYS A 103 1.47 -16.27 26.31
C LYS A 103 2.62 -15.25 26.37
N LEU A 104 3.46 -15.20 25.34
CA LEU A 104 4.66 -14.34 25.28
C LEU A 104 4.67 -13.47 24.00
N PRO A 105 3.77 -12.48 23.88
CA PRO A 105 3.71 -11.62 22.69
C PRO A 105 4.98 -10.79 22.48
N ILE A 106 5.70 -10.47 23.56
CA ILE A 106 6.98 -9.74 23.51
C ILE A 106 8.04 -10.54 22.74
N ALA A 107 8.04 -11.87 22.86
CA ALA A 107 8.98 -12.73 22.14
C ALA A 107 8.84 -12.56 20.62
N TYR A 108 7.60 -12.46 20.11
CA TYR A 108 7.36 -12.19 18.70
C TYR A 108 7.92 -10.82 18.28
N GLY A 109 7.66 -9.78 19.08
CA GLY A 109 8.18 -8.43 18.82
C GLY A 109 9.71 -8.39 18.76
N LEU A 110 10.39 -9.08 19.68
CA LEU A 110 11.85 -9.19 19.69
C LEU A 110 12.39 -9.94 18.47
N ILE A 111 11.75 -11.05 18.08
CA ILE A 111 12.13 -11.81 16.88
C ILE A 111 11.96 -10.93 15.63
N MET A 112 10.81 -10.28 15.47
CA MET A 112 10.55 -9.41 14.33
C MET A 112 11.52 -8.22 14.29
N SER A 113 11.78 -7.59 15.44
CA SER A 113 12.74 -6.49 15.55
C SER A 113 14.16 -6.93 15.16
N PHE A 114 14.59 -8.12 15.59
CA PHE A 114 15.88 -8.68 15.21
C PHE A 114 15.98 -8.96 13.70
N LEU A 115 14.98 -9.65 13.13
CA LEU A 115 14.96 -9.99 11.70
C LEU A 115 14.93 -8.73 10.82
N VAL A 116 14.08 -7.76 11.14
CA VAL A 116 14.00 -6.48 10.44
C VAL A 116 15.29 -5.68 10.62
N GLY A 117 15.88 -5.70 11.81
CA GLY A 117 17.16 -5.05 12.11
C GLY A 117 18.30 -5.53 11.21
N ILE A 118 18.40 -6.84 10.96
CA ILE A 118 19.40 -7.43 10.05
C ILE A 118 19.31 -6.80 8.65
N VAL A 119 18.10 -6.56 8.16
CA VAL A 119 17.84 -6.00 6.84
C VAL A 119 18.13 -4.49 6.81
N ILE A 120 17.57 -3.73 7.78
CA ILE A 120 17.64 -2.26 7.79
C ILE A 120 19.07 -1.75 8.04
N ILE A 121 19.86 -2.40 8.90
CA ILE A 121 21.22 -1.95 9.22
C ILE A 121 22.12 -1.87 7.97
N GLY A 122 21.84 -2.66 6.93
CA GLY A 122 22.58 -2.60 5.67
C GLY A 122 22.14 -1.52 4.68
N GLY A 123 21.17 -0.68 5.04
CA GLY A 123 20.67 0.41 4.21
C GLY A 123 19.83 -0.05 3.00
N ILE A 124 19.53 0.91 2.10
CA ILE A 124 18.56 0.73 1.01
C ILE A 124 18.90 -0.44 0.07
N ARG A 125 20.18 -0.74 -0.13
CA ARG A 125 20.61 -1.84 -1.00
C ARG A 125 20.24 -3.21 -0.41
N ARG A 126 20.38 -3.41 0.90
CA ARG A 126 19.94 -4.67 1.56
C ARG A 126 18.43 -4.77 1.61
N ILE A 127 17.73 -3.65 1.84
CA ILE A 127 16.27 -3.60 1.80
C ILE A 127 15.76 -4.02 0.43
N ALA A 128 16.33 -3.49 -0.65
CA ALA A 128 15.99 -3.86 -2.02
C ALA A 128 16.23 -5.35 -2.29
N LEU A 129 17.40 -5.88 -1.93
CA LEU A 129 17.71 -7.31 -2.12
C LEU A 129 16.76 -8.24 -1.34
N ALA A 130 16.40 -7.88 -0.10
CA ALA A 130 15.44 -8.64 0.68
C ALA A 130 14.04 -8.59 0.04
N ALA A 131 13.61 -7.41 -0.42
CA ALA A 131 12.32 -7.24 -1.10
C ALA A 131 12.27 -8.01 -2.43
N GLU A 132 13.32 -7.95 -3.24
CA GLU A 132 13.44 -8.68 -4.52
C GLU A 132 13.35 -10.20 -4.33
N ALA A 133 13.82 -10.73 -3.19
CA ALA A 133 13.69 -12.15 -2.89
C ALA A 133 12.31 -12.53 -2.29
N ILE A 134 11.80 -11.72 -1.35
CA ILE A 134 10.61 -12.05 -0.57
C ILE A 134 9.32 -11.73 -1.32
N VAL A 135 9.24 -10.57 -1.96
CA VAL A 135 8.00 -10.05 -2.57
C VAL A 135 7.50 -10.94 -3.71
N PRO A 136 8.34 -11.39 -4.68
CA PRO A 136 7.86 -12.27 -5.74
C PRO A 136 7.34 -13.60 -5.21
N LEU A 137 8.03 -14.21 -4.24
CA LEU A 137 7.60 -15.45 -3.61
C LEU A 137 6.24 -15.28 -2.91
N MET A 138 6.09 -14.20 -2.14
CA MET A 138 4.85 -13.85 -1.45
C MET A 138 3.68 -13.71 -2.44
N VAL A 139 3.88 -12.93 -3.51
CA VAL A 139 2.85 -12.69 -4.53
C VAL A 139 2.46 -13.99 -5.24
N ILE A 140 3.44 -14.79 -5.67
CA ILE A 140 3.17 -16.06 -6.36
C ILE A 140 2.39 -17.01 -5.46
N LEU A 141 2.82 -17.21 -4.21
CA LEU A 141 2.13 -18.08 -3.26
C LEU A 141 0.70 -17.60 -3.01
N TYR A 142 0.52 -16.30 -2.73
CA TYR A 142 -0.78 -15.73 -2.44
C TYR A 142 -1.75 -15.86 -3.62
N LEU A 143 -1.31 -15.45 -4.82
CA LEU A 143 -2.12 -15.53 -6.03
C LEU A 143 -2.46 -16.99 -6.37
N SER A 144 -1.53 -17.93 -6.17
CA SER A 144 -1.79 -19.35 -6.42
C SER A 144 -2.88 -19.90 -5.52
N ILE A 145 -2.86 -19.56 -4.23
CA ILE A 145 -3.89 -19.97 -3.26
C ILE A 145 -5.24 -19.35 -3.62
N CYS A 146 -5.27 -18.05 -3.92
CA CYS A 146 -6.49 -17.37 -4.34
C CYS A 146 -7.08 -17.97 -5.63
N LEU A 147 -6.26 -18.20 -6.65
CA LEU A 147 -6.70 -18.83 -7.90
C LEU A 147 -7.21 -20.24 -7.68
N TRP A 148 -6.59 -21.01 -6.79
CA TRP A 148 -7.06 -22.34 -6.43
C TRP A 148 -8.44 -22.30 -5.76
N ILE A 149 -8.66 -21.41 -4.79
CA ILE A 149 -9.97 -21.26 -4.12
C ILE A 149 -11.05 -20.77 -5.10
N ILE A 150 -10.73 -19.77 -5.91
CA ILE A 150 -11.66 -19.22 -6.92
C ILE A 150 -11.98 -20.30 -7.97
N GLY A 151 -10.98 -21.08 -8.39
CA GLY A 151 -11.17 -22.18 -9.34
C GLY A 151 -11.99 -23.33 -8.76
N SER A 152 -11.81 -23.67 -7.48
CA SER A 152 -12.60 -24.72 -6.82
C SER A 152 -14.06 -24.32 -6.57
N HIS A 153 -14.35 -23.02 -6.54
CA HIS A 153 -15.70 -22.45 -6.38
C HIS A 153 -16.12 -21.63 -7.60
N ALA A 154 -15.71 -22.04 -8.81
CA ALA A 154 -15.90 -21.25 -10.03
C ALA A 154 -17.38 -20.92 -10.32
N THR A 155 -18.31 -21.79 -9.92
CA THR A 155 -19.76 -21.59 -10.06
C THR A 155 -20.30 -20.44 -9.20
N GLU A 156 -19.62 -20.09 -8.12
CA GLU A 156 -20.03 -19.03 -7.18
C GLU A 156 -19.47 -17.66 -7.56
N VAL A 157 -18.46 -17.62 -8.44
CA VAL A 157 -17.81 -16.39 -8.89
C VAL A 157 -18.80 -15.39 -9.49
N PRO A 158 -19.74 -15.77 -10.40
CA PRO A 158 -20.71 -14.82 -10.93
C PRO A 158 -21.60 -14.22 -9.84
N THR A 159 -22.01 -15.02 -8.85
CA THR A 159 -22.82 -14.55 -7.72
C THR A 159 -22.03 -13.60 -6.83
N ALA A 160 -20.76 -13.90 -6.56
CA ALA A 160 -19.87 -13.03 -5.78
C ALA A 160 -19.65 -11.67 -6.46
N LEU A 161 -19.40 -11.66 -7.78
CA LEU A 161 -19.28 -10.44 -8.56
C LEU A 161 -20.58 -9.64 -8.56
N TYR A 162 -21.72 -10.30 -8.81
CA TYR A 162 -23.03 -9.66 -8.75
C TYR A 162 -23.28 -9.00 -7.39
N LYS A 163 -22.91 -9.67 -6.29
CA LYS A 163 -23.03 -9.15 -4.94
C LYS A 163 -22.15 -7.92 -4.70
N ILE A 164 -20.89 -7.96 -5.14
CA ILE A 164 -19.97 -6.80 -5.07
C ILE A 164 -20.57 -5.60 -5.80
N PHE A 165 -21.11 -5.78 -7.01
CA PHE A 165 -21.69 -4.69 -7.78
C PHE A 165 -22.98 -4.16 -7.15
N THR A 166 -23.92 -5.03 -6.80
CA THR A 166 -25.21 -4.60 -6.25
C THR A 166 -25.06 -3.90 -4.90
N GLU A 167 -24.25 -4.45 -3.99
CA GLU A 167 -24.03 -3.85 -2.67
C GLU A 167 -23.24 -2.54 -2.73
N ALA A 168 -22.42 -2.31 -3.77
CA ALA A 168 -21.70 -1.06 -3.94
C ALA A 168 -22.62 0.15 -4.18
N PHE A 169 -23.80 -0.09 -4.77
CA PHE A 169 -24.79 0.93 -5.11
C PHE A 169 -26.07 0.84 -4.26
N THR A 170 -26.13 -0.06 -3.28
CA THR A 170 -27.35 -0.26 -2.48
C THR A 170 -27.55 0.91 -1.51
N PRO A 171 -28.70 1.63 -1.57
CA PRO A 171 -29.01 2.72 -0.63
C PRO A 171 -29.38 2.22 0.78
N ALA A 172 -29.76 0.94 0.88
CA ALA A 172 -30.36 0.34 2.07
C ALA A 172 -29.33 -0.26 3.03
N ALA A 173 -28.73 0.59 3.86
CA ALA A 173 -28.42 0.31 5.27
C ALA A 173 -28.02 1.64 5.93
N ALA A 174 -28.98 2.26 6.64
CA ALA A 174 -28.83 3.38 7.57
C ALA A 174 -27.87 4.53 7.16
N VAL A 175 -28.42 5.60 6.56
CA VAL A 175 -27.85 6.96 6.45
C VAL A 175 -26.49 7.09 5.72
N GLY A 176 -25.87 5.99 5.28
CA GLY A 176 -24.60 6.05 4.57
C GLY A 176 -24.18 4.75 3.89
N GLY A 177 -25.10 3.90 3.42
CA GLY A 177 -24.75 2.61 2.80
C GLY A 177 -23.76 2.75 1.63
N MET A 178 -24.14 3.47 0.58
CA MET A 178 -23.28 3.74 -0.57
C MET A 178 -22.06 4.60 -0.19
N THR A 179 -22.28 5.71 0.53
CA THR A 179 -21.21 6.64 0.93
C THR A 179 -20.19 5.99 1.86
N GLY A 180 -20.63 5.10 2.74
CA GLY A 180 -19.82 4.34 3.70
C GLY A 180 -19.04 3.22 3.03
N ALA A 181 -19.67 2.47 2.10
CA ALA A 181 -18.97 1.52 1.25
C ALA A 181 -17.88 2.22 0.41
N MET A 182 -18.20 3.39 -0.14
CA MET A 182 -17.26 4.22 -0.89
C MET A 182 -16.11 4.70 0.00
N LEU A 183 -16.41 5.36 1.12
CA LEU A 183 -15.39 5.84 2.07
C LEU A 183 -14.48 4.70 2.53
N GLN A 184 -15.04 3.53 2.84
CA GLN A 184 -14.27 2.39 3.28
C GLN A 184 -13.42 1.80 2.15
N GLY A 185 -13.95 1.76 0.91
CA GLY A 185 -13.21 1.34 -0.27
C GLY A 185 -12.02 2.24 -0.56
N PHE A 186 -12.21 3.56 -0.58
CA PHE A 186 -11.14 4.54 -0.77
C PHE A 186 -10.11 4.51 0.36
N LYS A 187 -10.55 4.43 1.62
CA LYS A 187 -9.65 4.33 2.78
C LYS A 187 -8.78 3.08 2.72
N ARG A 188 -9.36 1.94 2.31
CA ARG A 188 -8.61 0.68 2.16
C ARG A 188 -7.66 0.72 0.97
N ALA A 189 -8.10 1.25 -0.17
CA ALA A 189 -7.25 1.42 -1.35
C ALA A 189 -6.03 2.30 -1.02
N ALA A 190 -6.24 3.48 -0.44
CA ALA A 190 -5.17 4.41 -0.07
C ALA A 190 -4.18 3.78 0.94
N PHE A 191 -4.67 2.94 1.85
CA PHE A 191 -3.79 2.21 2.78
C PHE A 191 -3.03 1.06 2.13
N SER A 192 -3.59 0.44 1.08
CA SER A 192 -3.00 -0.72 0.40
C SER A 192 -1.92 -0.31 -0.60
N ASN A 193 -2.25 0.61 -1.51
CA ASN A 193 -1.35 1.01 -2.60
C ASN A 193 -0.54 2.29 -2.31
N GLU A 194 -0.84 2.99 -1.22
CA GLU A 194 -0.20 4.24 -0.82
C GLU A 194 -0.25 5.37 -1.87
N ALA A 195 -1.19 5.32 -2.82
CA ALA A 195 -1.34 6.37 -3.82
C ALA A 195 -1.84 7.67 -3.16
N GLY A 196 -1.12 8.77 -3.37
CA GLY A 196 -1.46 10.07 -2.77
C GLY A 196 -0.89 10.29 -1.37
N LEU A 197 -0.16 9.31 -0.82
CA LEU A 197 0.55 9.47 0.46
C LEU A 197 1.95 10.04 0.29
N GLY A 198 2.54 10.03 -0.91
CA GLY A 198 3.90 10.52 -1.17
C GLY A 198 5.06 9.72 -0.57
N SER A 199 4.80 8.68 0.23
CA SER A 199 5.81 7.80 0.85
C SER A 199 6.58 6.99 -0.19
N ALA A 200 5.87 6.37 -1.13
CA ALA A 200 6.48 5.52 -2.17
C ALA A 200 7.45 6.28 -3.08
N ALA A 201 7.21 7.58 -3.29
CA ALA A 201 8.11 8.47 -4.03
C ALA A 201 9.54 8.48 -3.45
N ILE A 202 9.70 8.29 -2.13
CA ILE A 202 11.00 8.21 -1.47
C ILE A 202 11.79 7.01 -2.02
N ALA A 203 11.17 5.82 -2.05
CA ALA A 203 11.79 4.61 -2.58
C ALA A 203 12.05 4.72 -4.09
N HIS A 204 11.07 5.23 -4.85
CA HIS A 204 11.24 5.39 -6.29
C HIS A 204 12.34 6.37 -6.65
N SER A 205 12.62 7.39 -5.84
CA SER A 205 13.70 8.37 -6.12
C SER A 205 15.09 7.73 -6.15
N ALA A 206 15.30 6.64 -5.39
CA ALA A 206 16.55 5.91 -5.33
C ALA A 206 16.82 5.04 -6.57
N ALA A 207 15.81 4.81 -7.42
CA ALA A 207 15.97 3.99 -8.61
C ALA A 207 16.89 4.65 -9.65
N SER A 208 17.79 3.85 -10.23
CA SER A 208 18.69 4.30 -11.29
C SER A 208 17.98 4.17 -12.65
N VAL A 209 17.26 5.23 -13.05
CA VAL A 209 16.60 5.33 -14.36
C VAL A 209 17.14 6.50 -15.16
N LYS A 210 17.22 6.33 -16.49
CA LYS A 210 17.64 7.40 -17.41
C LYS A 210 16.59 8.50 -17.56
N TYR A 211 15.32 8.15 -17.48
CA TYR A 211 14.20 9.07 -17.71
C TYR A 211 13.21 8.98 -16.54
N PRO A 212 12.88 10.09 -15.85
CA PRO A 212 11.94 10.10 -14.73
C PRO A 212 10.60 9.44 -15.03
N ILE A 213 10.04 9.70 -16.22
CA ILE A 213 8.76 9.14 -16.69
C ILE A 213 8.79 7.60 -16.71
N ARG A 214 9.94 6.99 -17.02
CA ARG A 214 10.06 5.52 -17.02
C ARG A 214 9.81 4.96 -15.63
N GLN A 215 10.28 5.63 -14.59
CA GLN A 215 10.01 5.22 -13.21
C GLN A 215 8.56 5.49 -12.80
N GLY A 216 7.97 6.59 -13.28
CA GLY A 216 6.53 6.83 -13.12
C GLY A 216 5.69 5.67 -13.67
N LEU A 217 6.01 5.18 -14.88
CA LEU A 217 5.32 4.04 -15.48
C LEU A 217 5.48 2.74 -14.67
N VAL A 218 6.67 2.52 -14.09
CA VAL A 218 6.90 1.38 -13.18
C VAL A 218 6.05 1.52 -11.92
N ALA A 219 6.04 2.70 -11.30
CA ALA A 219 5.27 2.97 -10.09
C ALA A 219 3.75 2.82 -10.28
N LEU A 220 3.24 3.14 -11.47
CA LEU A 220 1.84 2.94 -11.85
C LEU A 220 1.39 1.47 -11.78
N TYR A 221 2.31 0.50 -11.97
CA TYR A 221 1.94 -0.90 -11.80
C TYR A 221 1.69 -1.28 -10.34
N GLU A 222 2.16 -0.52 -9.35
CA GLU A 222 1.96 -0.86 -7.95
C GLU A 222 0.47 -0.86 -7.57
N PRO A 223 -0.32 0.23 -7.76
CA PRO A 223 -1.74 0.18 -7.44
C PRO A 223 -2.53 -0.82 -8.30
N PHE A 224 -2.08 -1.09 -9.52
CA PHE A 224 -2.70 -2.10 -10.38
C PHE A 224 -2.55 -3.51 -9.80
N ILE A 225 -1.31 -3.92 -9.51
CA ILE A 225 -1.04 -5.27 -8.98
C ILE A 225 -1.62 -5.41 -7.57
N ASP A 226 -1.38 -4.44 -6.70
CA ASP A 226 -1.82 -4.49 -5.30
C ASP A 226 -3.35 -4.41 -5.16
N THR A 227 -3.96 -3.34 -5.68
CA THR A 227 -5.37 -3.07 -5.39
C THR A 227 -6.31 -3.69 -6.42
N ILE A 228 -5.99 -3.59 -7.71
CA ILE A 228 -6.89 -4.07 -8.76
C ILE A 228 -6.81 -5.59 -8.90
N VAL A 229 -5.63 -6.19 -8.79
CA VAL A 229 -5.46 -7.64 -8.92
C VAL A 229 -5.54 -8.33 -7.56
N ILE A 230 -4.58 -8.10 -6.67
CA ILE A 230 -4.45 -8.84 -5.40
C ILE A 230 -5.67 -8.58 -4.51
N CYS A 231 -6.02 -7.32 -4.21
CA CYS A 231 -7.14 -7.05 -3.32
C CYS A 231 -8.49 -7.51 -3.89
N THR A 232 -8.67 -7.50 -5.22
CA THR A 232 -9.88 -8.06 -5.85
C THR A 232 -9.95 -9.57 -5.67
N MET A 233 -8.83 -10.28 -5.83
CA MET A 233 -8.77 -11.73 -5.60
C MET A 233 -9.03 -12.06 -4.13
N SER A 234 -8.44 -11.31 -3.20
CA SER A 234 -8.74 -11.43 -1.77
C SER A 234 -10.22 -11.22 -1.50
N ALA A 235 -10.82 -10.21 -2.14
CA ALA A 235 -12.23 -9.90 -1.97
C ALA A 235 -13.13 -11.01 -2.50
N LEU A 236 -12.83 -11.57 -3.67
CA LEU A 236 -13.57 -12.71 -4.21
C LEU A 236 -13.50 -13.91 -3.28
N VAL A 237 -12.32 -14.25 -2.77
CA VAL A 237 -12.16 -15.35 -1.80
C VAL A 237 -13.00 -15.11 -0.53
N ILE A 238 -12.98 -13.88 0.00
CA ILE A 238 -13.75 -13.51 1.20
C ILE A 238 -15.26 -13.58 0.93
N VAL A 239 -15.71 -13.09 -0.23
CA VAL A 239 -17.13 -13.08 -0.58
C VAL A 239 -17.66 -14.49 -0.85
N ILE A 240 -16.89 -15.32 -1.56
CA ILE A 240 -17.22 -16.73 -1.82
C ILE A 240 -17.28 -17.52 -0.51
N SER A 241 -16.30 -17.34 0.37
CA SER A 241 -16.28 -18.03 1.67
C SER A 241 -17.32 -17.53 2.67
N GLY A 242 -17.94 -16.37 2.42
CA GLY A 242 -18.92 -15.76 3.31
C GLY A 242 -18.34 -15.23 4.63
N VAL A 243 -17.01 -15.13 4.76
CA VAL A 243 -16.32 -14.74 6.00
C VAL A 243 -16.10 -13.23 6.05
N TYR A 244 -17.18 -12.45 6.11
CA TYR A 244 -17.09 -10.99 6.26
C TYR A 244 -18.21 -10.39 7.09
#